data_AF-A0A1X4N9H4-F1
#
_entry.id   AF-A0A1X4N9H4-F1
#
_cell.length_a   1.000
_cell.length_b   1.000
_cell.length_c   1.000
_cell.angle_alpha   90.00
_cell.angle_beta   90.00
_cell.angle_gamma   90.00
#
_symmetry.space_group_name_H-M   'P 1'
#
loop_
_entity.id
_entity.type
_entity.pdbx_description
1 polymer ?
#
loop_
_entity_poly.entity_id
_entity_poly.type
_entity_poly.pdbx_seq_one_letter_code
_entity_poly.pdbx_strand_id
1 'polypeptide(L)'
;MSFRKHATAAALLIFVASPVFSAEQEAIDGCIDQLRVVGGPDGQSGEVLSSEFSEAATLVMLRDRGGTIWRCVAYSDGTVGELSIESAADDGGGAMAGATDRVRVSFDAGTTGTELSDTLAPGGSRQYVIGASAEQFLYTRVAADGPTLDYQIFNPDSSFLLERTGGDLEYRGQLWQSGDHVIEVINRTGSEQSYNLIIGIE
;
A
#
# COMPACT_ATOMS: atom_id res chain seq x y z
N MET A 1 -53.52 -5.21 54.88
CA MET A 1 -53.15 -4.92 53.48
C MET A 1 -52.53 -3.52 53.43
N SER A 2 -51.44 -3.36 52.68
CA SER A 2 -50.91 -2.09 52.13
C SER A 2 -50.13 -1.16 53.08
N PHE A 3 -48.96 -0.58 52.76
CA PHE A 3 -47.88 -0.80 51.77
C PHE A 3 -46.68 0.03 52.29
N ARG A 4 -45.45 -0.49 52.17
CA ARG A 4 -44.20 0.22 52.49
C ARG A 4 -43.96 1.36 51.49
N LYS A 5 -43.41 2.50 51.95
CA LYS A 5 -42.75 3.49 51.09
C LYS A 5 -41.29 3.61 51.51
N HIS A 6 -40.41 2.96 50.76
CA HIS A 6 -38.97 3.27 50.77
C HIS A 6 -38.74 4.40 49.77
N ALA A 7 -38.18 5.50 50.25
CA ALA A 7 -37.71 6.60 49.41
C ALA A 7 -36.33 6.21 48.87
N THR A 8 -36.25 5.91 47.58
CA THR A 8 -35.00 5.65 46.88
C THR A 8 -34.46 6.98 46.36
N ALA A 9 -33.33 7.43 46.90
CA ALA A 9 -32.59 8.57 46.36
C ALA A 9 -31.92 8.17 45.04
N ALA A 10 -32.24 8.87 43.96
CA ALA A 10 -31.56 8.73 42.68
C ALA A 10 -30.28 9.56 42.68
N ALA A 11 -29.13 8.91 42.64
CA ALA A 11 -27.84 9.55 42.38
C ALA A 11 -27.74 9.82 40.88
N LEU A 12 -27.75 11.10 40.51
CA LEU A 12 -27.54 11.55 39.13
C LEU A 12 -26.02 11.54 38.87
N LEU A 13 -25.51 10.52 38.20
CA LEU A 13 -24.14 10.47 37.69
C LEU A 13 -24.09 11.30 36.39
N ILE A 14 -23.53 12.50 36.47
CA ILE A 14 -23.20 13.32 35.30
C ILE A 14 -21.90 12.76 34.72
N PHE A 15 -22.00 11.98 33.64
CA PHE A 15 -20.84 11.62 32.82
C PHE A 15 -20.43 12.85 32.02
N VAL A 16 -19.29 13.45 32.38
CA VAL A 16 -18.68 14.52 31.59
C VAL A 16 -18.02 13.83 30.39
N ALA A 17 -18.57 14.01 29.18
CA ALA A 17 -17.93 13.54 27.96
C ALA A 17 -16.67 14.39 27.73
N SER A 18 -15.49 13.79 27.90
CA SER A 18 -14.24 14.48 27.61
C SER A 18 -14.13 14.74 26.10
N PRO A 19 -13.65 15.93 25.66
CA PRO A 19 -13.54 16.27 24.24
C PRO A 19 -12.61 15.34 23.46
N VAL A 20 -11.67 14.67 24.14
CA VAL A 20 -10.77 13.67 23.56
C VAL A 20 -11.53 12.50 22.94
N PHE A 21 -12.62 12.04 23.57
CA PHE A 21 -13.43 10.95 23.03
C PHE A 21 -14.22 11.36 21.78
N SER A 22 -14.58 12.63 21.64
CA SER A 22 -15.31 13.12 20.45
C SER A 22 -14.40 13.19 19.24
N ALA A 23 -13.19 13.74 19.41
CA ALA A 23 -12.21 13.86 18.34
C ALA A 23 -11.70 12.49 17.85
N GLU A 24 -11.48 11.55 18.77
CA GLU A 24 -11.11 10.17 18.42
C GLU A 24 -12.27 9.46 17.71
N GLN A 25 -13.51 9.65 18.15
CA GLN A 25 -14.68 9.07 17.49
C GLN A 25 -14.89 9.64 16.07
N GLU A 26 -14.75 10.94 15.87
CA GLU A 26 -14.84 11.57 14.54
C GLU A 26 -13.78 11.02 13.58
N ALA A 27 -12.54 10.84 14.06
CA ALA A 27 -11.47 10.21 13.30
C ALA A 27 -11.78 8.74 12.93
N ILE A 28 -12.31 7.96 13.88
CA ILE A 28 -12.75 6.58 13.64
C ILE A 28 -13.87 6.53 12.59
N ASP A 29 -14.87 7.41 12.72
CA ASP A 29 -16.00 7.47 11.80
C ASP A 29 -15.53 7.81 10.37
N GLY A 30 -14.64 8.80 10.24
CA GLY A 30 -14.00 9.14 8.96
C GLY A 30 -13.24 7.97 8.34
N CYS A 31 -12.48 7.23 9.15
CA CYS A 31 -11.75 6.04 8.68
C CYS A 31 -12.69 4.93 8.19
N ILE A 32 -13.80 4.68 8.90
CA ILE A 32 -14.80 3.68 8.50
C ILE A 32 -15.50 4.12 7.20
N ASP A 33 -15.85 5.39 7.07
CA ASP A 33 -16.47 5.92 5.86
C ASP A 33 -15.54 5.81 4.65
N GLN A 34 -14.26 6.14 4.82
CA GLN A 34 -13.28 5.99 3.75
C GLN A 34 -13.07 4.51 3.38
N LEU A 35 -13.06 3.60 4.36
CA LEU A 35 -12.98 2.16 4.09
C LEU A 35 -14.15 1.66 3.24
N ARG A 36 -15.36 2.17 3.46
CA ARG A 36 -16.55 1.83 2.63
C ARG A 36 -16.42 2.31 1.19
N VAL A 37 -15.66 3.38 0.95
CA VAL A 37 -15.42 3.93 -0.39
C VAL A 37 -14.36 3.10 -1.13
N VAL A 38 -13.26 2.72 -0.45
CA VAL A 38 -12.09 2.11 -1.13
C VAL A 38 -12.03 0.59 -1.03
N GLY A 39 -12.61 -0.02 0.00
CA GLY A 39 -12.49 -1.45 0.30
C GLY A 39 -13.42 -2.35 -0.52
N GLY A 40 -14.10 -1.82 -1.55
CA GLY A 40 -14.99 -2.60 -2.40
C GLY A 40 -16.16 -3.25 -1.63
N PRO A 41 -16.67 -4.43 -2.07
CA PRO A 41 -17.73 -5.14 -1.39
C PRO A 41 -17.42 -5.51 0.08
N ASP A 42 -16.13 -5.74 0.38
CA ASP A 42 -15.67 -6.18 1.71
C ASP A 42 -15.51 -5.01 2.69
N GLY A 43 -15.21 -3.81 2.19
CA GLY A 43 -15.15 -2.56 2.97
C GLY A 43 -16.49 -2.06 3.52
N GLN A 44 -17.61 -2.74 3.20
CA GLN A 44 -18.93 -2.38 3.72
C GLN A 44 -19.10 -2.66 5.23
N SER A 45 -18.19 -3.44 5.82
CA SER A 45 -18.05 -3.56 7.27
C SER A 45 -16.61 -3.25 7.67
N GLY A 46 -16.44 -2.42 8.71
CA GLY A 46 -15.14 -2.15 9.32
C GLY A 46 -15.23 -2.41 10.82
N GLU A 47 -14.45 -3.36 11.31
CA GLU A 47 -14.23 -3.59 12.74
C GLU A 47 -13.00 -2.81 13.18
N VAL A 48 -13.13 -1.98 14.22
CA VAL A 48 -11.98 -1.29 14.82
C VAL A 48 -11.20 -2.29 15.67
N LEU A 49 -9.94 -2.54 15.29
CA LEU A 49 -9.02 -3.40 16.03
C LEU A 49 -8.32 -2.61 17.15
N SER A 50 -7.84 -1.42 16.83
CA SER A 50 -7.20 -0.50 17.78
C SER A 50 -7.27 0.94 17.28
N SER A 51 -7.25 1.88 18.22
CA SER A 51 -7.10 3.31 17.97
C SER A 51 -6.00 3.88 18.88
N GLU A 52 -5.15 4.73 18.32
CA GLU A 52 -4.13 5.47 19.04
C GLU A 52 -4.26 6.96 18.72
N PHE A 53 -4.74 7.72 19.69
CA PHE A 53 -4.85 9.17 19.57
C PHE A 53 -3.50 9.85 19.75
N SER A 54 -3.19 10.81 18.88
CA SER A 54 -2.12 11.79 19.04
C SER A 54 -2.64 13.19 18.77
N GLU A 55 -1.95 14.21 19.29
CA GLU A 55 -2.30 15.63 19.06
C GLU A 55 -2.25 16.02 17.57
N ALA A 56 -1.48 15.27 16.76
CA ALA A 56 -1.34 15.51 15.33
C ALA A 56 -2.38 14.77 14.47
N ALA A 57 -2.72 13.53 14.83
CA ALA A 57 -3.68 12.68 14.12
C ALA A 57 -4.01 11.44 14.98
N THR A 58 -5.10 10.76 14.65
CA THR A 58 -5.48 9.47 15.24
C THR A 58 -5.14 8.35 14.26
N LEU A 59 -4.40 7.35 14.74
CA LEU A 59 -4.15 6.11 14.02
C LEU A 59 -5.28 5.12 14.35
N VAL A 60 -5.97 4.59 13.33
CA VAL A 60 -7.05 3.61 13.49
C VAL A 60 -6.71 2.38 12.65
N MET A 61 -6.62 1.23 13.33
CA MET A 61 -6.48 -0.07 12.68
C MET A 61 -7.87 -0.66 12.49
N LEU A 62 -8.26 -0.92 11.24
CA LEU A 62 -9.56 -1.47 10.87
C LEU A 62 -9.38 -2.86 10.26
N ARG A 63 -10.35 -3.75 10.45
CA ARG A 63 -10.48 -5.00 9.70
C ARG A 63 -11.76 -4.98 8.89
N ASP A 64 -11.66 -5.24 7.60
CA ASP A 64 -12.84 -5.35 6.73
C ASP A 64 -13.50 -6.74 6.78
N ARG A 65 -14.58 -6.93 6.02
CA ARG A 65 -15.28 -8.23 5.97
C ARG A 65 -14.42 -9.37 5.41
N GLY A 66 -13.56 -9.04 4.46
CA GLY A 66 -12.66 -9.98 3.80
C GLY A 66 -11.54 -10.44 4.74
N GLY A 67 -11.26 -9.68 5.79
CA GLY A 67 -10.20 -9.94 6.77
C GLY A 67 -8.96 -9.09 6.54
N THR A 68 -9.00 -8.14 5.59
CA THR A 68 -7.89 -7.21 5.34
C THR A 68 -7.82 -6.22 6.48
N ILE A 69 -6.61 -6.02 6.99
CA ILE A 69 -6.29 -5.02 8.00
C ILE A 69 -5.85 -3.75 7.28
N TRP A 70 -6.49 -2.65 7.63
CA TRP A 70 -6.25 -1.32 7.12
C TRP A 70 -5.66 -0.44 8.22
N ARG A 71 -4.65 0.34 7.86
CA ARG A 71 -4.07 1.40 8.67
C ARG A 71 -4.61 2.73 8.17
N CYS A 72 -5.37 3.42 9.02
CA CYS A 72 -5.95 4.72 8.74
C CYS A 72 -5.34 5.79 9.64
N VAL A 73 -4.99 6.94 9.06
CA VAL A 73 -4.61 8.15 9.80
C VAL A 73 -5.65 9.22 9.51
N ALA A 74 -6.41 9.60 10.52
CA ALA A 74 -7.46 10.61 10.42
C ALA A 74 -7.28 11.72 11.45
N TYR A 75 -7.69 12.93 11.09
CA TYR A 75 -7.64 14.09 11.95
C TYR A 75 -8.88 14.18 12.84
N SER A 76 -8.82 15.06 13.85
CA SER A 76 -9.89 15.23 14.83
C SER A 76 -11.22 15.71 14.27
N ASP A 77 -11.27 16.13 13.01
CA ASP A 77 -12.47 16.56 12.28
C ASP A 77 -13.06 15.46 11.37
N GLY A 78 -12.52 14.24 11.47
CA GLY A 78 -12.91 13.10 10.64
C GLY A 78 -12.29 13.09 9.24
N THR A 79 -11.45 14.07 8.88
CA THR A 79 -10.74 14.05 7.60
C THR A 79 -9.70 12.94 7.59
N VAL A 80 -9.75 12.04 6.61
CA VAL A 80 -8.76 10.98 6.42
C VAL A 80 -7.57 11.51 5.63
N GLY A 81 -6.38 11.50 6.25
CA GLY A 81 -5.12 11.89 5.61
C GLY A 81 -4.48 10.75 4.84
N GLU A 82 -4.52 9.53 5.39
CA GLU A 82 -3.98 8.33 4.77
C GLU A 82 -4.86 7.13 5.12
N LEU A 83 -5.16 6.29 4.13
CA LEU A 83 -5.74 4.96 4.34
C LEU A 83 -4.95 3.99 3.47
N SER A 84 -4.35 3.00 4.11
CA SER A 84 -3.48 2.00 3.46
C SER A 84 -3.77 0.62 4.01
N ILE A 85 -3.42 -0.41 3.27
CA ILE A 85 -3.53 -1.80 3.73
C ILE A 85 -2.27 -2.13 4.53
N GLU A 86 -2.47 -2.58 5.77
CA GLU A 86 -1.42 -3.10 6.65
C GLU A 86 -1.17 -4.59 6.37
N SER A 87 -2.25 -5.36 6.23
CA SER A 87 -2.17 -6.77 5.86
C SER A 87 -3.41 -7.17 5.06
N ALA A 88 -3.24 -7.58 3.81
CA ALA A 88 -4.33 -8.14 3.03
C ALA A 88 -4.84 -9.44 3.68
N ALA A 89 -6.15 -9.69 3.60
CA ALA A 89 -6.66 -11.03 3.83
C ALA A 89 -5.98 -11.97 2.84
N ASP A 90 -5.38 -13.05 3.33
CA ASP A 90 -4.95 -14.15 2.47
C ASP A 90 -6.20 -14.90 2.00
N ASP A 91 -6.80 -14.40 0.92
CA ASP A 91 -7.92 -15.03 0.22
C ASP A 91 -7.45 -16.17 -0.71
N GLY A 92 -6.17 -16.56 -0.64
CA GLY A 92 -5.55 -17.50 -1.57
C GLY A 92 -5.45 -16.94 -2.99
N GLY A 93 -5.70 -15.64 -3.17
CA GLY A 93 -5.81 -14.91 -4.42
C GLY A 93 -4.86 -13.72 -4.52
N GLY A 94 -3.71 -13.74 -3.83
CA GLY A 94 -2.48 -13.05 -4.24
C GLY A 94 -2.58 -11.56 -4.64
N ALA A 95 -3.43 -10.76 -4.00
CA ALA A 95 -3.53 -9.34 -4.26
C ALA A 95 -3.18 -8.51 -3.00
N MET A 96 -1.87 -8.33 -2.77
CA MET A 96 -1.37 -7.35 -1.80
C MET A 96 -1.50 -5.94 -2.39
N ALA A 97 -2.64 -5.29 -2.24
CA ALA A 97 -2.72 -3.86 -2.46
C ALA A 97 -1.99 -3.14 -1.30
N GLY A 98 -1.03 -2.25 -1.60
CA GLY A 98 -0.35 -1.39 -0.60
C GLY A 98 1.10 -1.76 -0.27
N ALA A 99 1.52 -3.00 -0.49
CA ALA A 99 2.93 -3.27 -0.75
C ALA A 99 3.14 -3.01 -2.23
N THR A 100 4.07 -2.15 -2.63
CA THR A 100 4.65 -2.35 -3.96
C THR A 100 5.27 -3.73 -3.91
N ASP A 101 4.61 -4.72 -4.52
CA ASP A 101 5.09 -6.09 -4.52
C ASP A 101 6.51 -6.08 -5.07
N ARG A 102 7.43 -6.37 -4.16
CA ARG A 102 8.85 -6.19 -4.38
C ARG A 102 9.44 -7.56 -4.68
N VAL A 103 9.76 -7.78 -5.94
CA VAL A 103 10.33 -9.03 -6.43
C VAL A 103 11.85 -8.91 -6.39
N ARG A 104 12.51 -9.74 -5.58
CA ARG A 104 13.97 -9.88 -5.64
C ARG A 104 14.34 -10.65 -6.90
N VAL A 105 15.10 -10.03 -7.78
CA VAL A 105 15.58 -10.66 -9.01
C VAL A 105 16.90 -11.37 -8.73
N SER A 106 16.97 -12.63 -9.12
CA SER A 106 18.20 -13.43 -9.12
C SER A 106 18.41 -14.02 -10.51
N PHE A 107 19.66 -14.11 -10.93
CA PHE A 107 20.03 -14.75 -12.18
C PHE A 107 20.38 -16.22 -11.95
N ASP A 108 20.12 -17.05 -12.95
CA ASP A 108 20.57 -18.43 -12.95
C ASP A 108 22.10 -18.51 -12.90
N ALA A 109 22.61 -19.60 -12.35
CA ALA A 109 24.04 -19.78 -12.21
C ALA A 109 24.75 -19.72 -13.60
N GLY A 110 25.66 -18.76 -13.75
CA GLY A 110 26.41 -18.55 -14.98
C GLY A 110 25.74 -17.64 -16.01
N THR A 111 24.58 -17.04 -15.71
CA THR A 111 23.97 -16.01 -16.55
C THR A 111 24.19 -14.61 -15.98
N THR A 112 24.11 -13.63 -16.86
CA THR A 112 24.21 -12.19 -16.53
C THR A 112 22.86 -11.49 -16.62
N GLY A 113 21.76 -12.23 -16.77
CA GLY A 113 20.44 -11.67 -16.97
C GLY A 113 19.33 -12.70 -16.83
N THR A 114 18.10 -12.20 -16.85
CA THR A 114 16.88 -12.99 -16.76
C THR A 114 15.71 -12.28 -17.44
N GLU A 115 14.64 -13.02 -17.67
CA GLU A 115 13.36 -12.53 -18.16
C GLU A 115 12.25 -12.97 -17.21
N LEU A 116 11.37 -12.04 -16.85
CA LEU A 116 10.28 -12.24 -15.89
C LEU A 116 8.96 -11.87 -16.56
N SER A 117 7.98 -12.78 -16.54
CA SER A 117 6.61 -12.50 -16.99
C SER A 117 5.74 -12.11 -15.81
N ASP A 118 4.96 -11.03 -15.95
CA ASP A 118 4.06 -10.57 -14.90
C ASP A 118 2.85 -9.83 -15.48
N THR A 119 1.87 -9.52 -14.62
CA THR A 119 0.65 -8.79 -14.97
C THR A 119 0.40 -7.69 -13.95
N LEU A 120 0.01 -6.50 -14.43
CA LEU A 120 -0.35 -5.36 -13.60
C LEU A 120 -1.81 -4.97 -13.81
N ALA A 121 -2.56 -4.87 -12.70
CA ALA A 121 -3.88 -4.25 -12.67
C ALA A 121 -3.82 -2.78 -13.10
N PRO A 122 -4.95 -2.17 -13.53
CA PRO A 122 -5.03 -0.75 -13.83
C PRO A 122 -4.56 0.11 -12.65
N GLY A 123 -3.66 1.06 -12.88
CA GLY A 123 -3.09 1.92 -11.84
C GLY A 123 -2.04 1.23 -10.95
N GLY A 124 -1.76 -0.06 -11.16
CA GLY A 124 -0.83 -0.83 -10.36
C GLY A 124 0.64 -0.61 -10.72
N SER A 125 1.53 -1.02 -9.83
CA SER A 125 2.98 -1.00 -10.05
C SER A 125 3.67 -2.19 -9.38
N ARG A 126 4.85 -2.57 -9.91
CA ARG A 126 5.72 -3.62 -9.36
C ARG A 126 7.15 -3.14 -9.26
N GLN A 127 7.83 -3.50 -8.17
CA GLN A 127 9.24 -3.20 -7.98
C GLN A 127 10.09 -4.46 -8.11
N TYR A 128 11.09 -4.42 -8.97
CA TYR A 128 12.08 -5.47 -9.15
C TYR A 128 13.41 -5.01 -8.59
N VAL A 129 13.91 -5.74 -7.58
CA VAL A 129 15.15 -5.40 -6.90
C VAL A 129 16.28 -6.25 -7.43
N ILE A 130 17.33 -5.59 -7.92
CA ILE A 130 18.51 -6.25 -8.49
C ILE A 130 19.73 -5.83 -7.68
N GLY A 131 20.44 -6.81 -7.13
CA GLY A 131 21.74 -6.58 -6.54
C GLY A 131 22.80 -6.46 -7.64
N ALA A 132 23.46 -5.30 -7.73
CA ALA A 132 24.52 -5.07 -8.70
C ALA A 132 25.65 -4.23 -8.10
N SER A 133 26.84 -4.33 -8.69
CA SER A 133 28.02 -3.56 -8.30
C SER A 133 28.12 -2.29 -9.14
N ALA A 134 28.82 -1.29 -8.61
CA ALA A 134 29.19 -0.11 -9.37
C ALA A 134 30.05 -0.51 -10.59
N GLU A 135 30.02 0.35 -11.60
CA GLU A 135 30.71 0.24 -12.89
C GLU A 135 30.17 -0.83 -13.84
N GLN A 136 29.22 -1.68 -13.41
CA GLN A 136 28.50 -2.61 -14.28
C GLN A 136 27.52 -1.87 -15.19
N PHE A 137 27.16 -2.46 -16.33
CA PHE A 137 26.11 -1.95 -17.21
C PHE A 137 24.79 -2.68 -16.97
N LEU A 138 23.75 -1.94 -16.63
CA LEU A 138 22.38 -2.44 -16.56
C LEU A 138 21.72 -2.30 -17.93
N TYR A 139 21.15 -3.41 -18.40
CA TYR A 139 20.20 -3.47 -19.51
C TYR A 139 18.79 -3.73 -18.96
N THR A 140 17.80 -2.99 -19.44
CA THR A 140 16.39 -3.19 -19.06
C THR A 140 15.46 -2.94 -20.24
N ARG A 141 14.51 -3.84 -20.44
CA ARG A 141 13.43 -3.67 -21.43
C ARG A 141 12.10 -4.17 -20.87
N VAL A 142 11.04 -3.39 -21.07
CA VAL A 142 9.68 -3.75 -20.66
C VAL A 142 8.86 -4.03 -21.92
N ALA A 143 8.61 -5.31 -22.20
CA ALA A 143 7.83 -5.74 -23.36
C ALA A 143 6.37 -6.01 -22.94
N ALA A 144 5.50 -5.00 -23.06
CA ALA A 144 4.07 -5.16 -22.84
C ALA A 144 3.37 -5.82 -24.05
N ASP A 145 2.37 -6.66 -23.79
CA ASP A 145 1.58 -7.32 -24.84
C ASP A 145 0.48 -6.40 -25.45
N GLY A 146 0.32 -5.20 -24.89
CA GLY A 146 -0.73 -4.23 -25.25
C GLY A 146 -0.25 -2.77 -25.17
N PRO A 147 -1.10 -1.82 -24.75
CA PRO A 147 -0.68 -0.46 -24.43
C PRO A 147 0.64 -0.39 -23.63
N THR A 148 1.47 0.59 -23.95
CA THR A 148 2.78 0.76 -23.30
C THR A 148 2.63 1.04 -21.81
N LEU A 149 3.37 0.27 -21.01
CA LEU A 149 3.60 0.54 -19.59
C LEU A 149 4.65 1.64 -19.43
N ASP A 150 4.69 2.27 -18.26
CA ASP A 150 5.79 3.17 -17.88
C ASP A 150 6.79 2.38 -17.01
N TYR A 151 8.05 2.82 -16.95
CA TYR A 151 8.98 2.37 -15.93
C TYR A 151 9.97 3.46 -15.51
N GLN A 152 10.57 3.28 -14.33
CA GLN A 152 11.61 4.13 -13.76
C GLN A 152 12.63 3.27 -13.02
N ILE A 153 13.86 3.79 -12.83
CA ILE A 153 14.93 3.06 -12.15
C ILE A 153 15.52 3.91 -11.04
N PHE A 154 15.68 3.31 -9.86
CA PHE A 154 16.27 3.92 -8.69
C PHE A 154 17.64 3.30 -8.37
N ASN A 155 18.54 4.16 -7.90
CA ASN A 155 19.78 3.78 -7.23
C ASN A 155 19.50 3.25 -5.80
N PRO A 156 20.47 2.60 -5.15
CA PRO A 156 20.36 2.13 -3.77
C PRO A 156 20.03 3.23 -2.75
N ASP A 157 20.42 4.48 -3.02
CA ASP A 157 20.08 5.65 -2.20
C ASP A 157 18.68 6.25 -2.49
N SER A 158 17.89 5.58 -3.32
CA SER A 158 16.57 6.01 -3.80
C SER A 158 16.58 7.24 -4.72
N SER A 159 17.74 7.72 -5.19
CA SER A 159 17.81 8.69 -6.29
C SER A 159 17.45 8.04 -7.63
N PHE A 160 17.02 8.83 -8.61
CA PHE A 160 16.74 8.31 -9.94
C PHE A 160 18.04 7.98 -10.68
N LEU A 161 18.16 6.73 -11.12
CA LEU A 161 19.07 6.35 -12.20
C LEU A 161 18.45 6.65 -13.56
N LEU A 162 17.14 6.42 -13.67
CA LEU A 162 16.32 6.75 -14.82
C LEU A 162 14.98 7.32 -14.33
N GLU A 163 14.69 8.56 -14.70
CA GLU A 163 13.36 9.13 -14.51
C GLU A 163 12.33 8.41 -15.38
N ARG A 164 11.06 8.49 -14.99
CA ARG A 164 9.98 7.75 -15.64
C ARG A 164 9.95 7.95 -17.15
N THR A 165 9.87 6.83 -17.87
CA THR A 165 9.77 6.78 -19.33
C THR A 165 8.83 5.67 -19.79
N GLY A 166 8.48 5.66 -21.08
CA GLY A 166 7.69 4.60 -21.70
C GLY A 166 8.48 3.29 -21.82
N GLY A 167 7.81 2.16 -21.60
CA GLY A 167 8.39 0.81 -21.61
C GLY A 167 8.87 0.34 -22.98
N ASP A 168 8.40 0.98 -24.06
CA ASP A 168 8.91 0.78 -25.42
C ASP A 168 10.35 1.27 -25.60
N LEU A 169 10.84 2.13 -24.69
CA LEU A 169 12.21 2.60 -24.68
C LEU A 169 13.07 1.70 -23.79
N GLU A 170 14.05 1.03 -24.38
CA GLU A 170 15.04 0.26 -23.64
C GLU A 170 16.02 1.17 -22.89
N TYR A 171 16.48 0.69 -21.74
CA TYR A 171 17.54 1.32 -20.97
C TYR A 171 18.83 0.50 -21.09
N ARG A 172 19.94 1.21 -21.36
CA ARG A 172 21.29 0.67 -21.19
C ARG A 172 22.18 1.75 -20.60
N GLY A 173 22.70 1.52 -19.40
CA GLY A 173 23.52 2.52 -18.70
C GLY A 173 24.40 1.92 -17.62
N GLN A 174 25.46 2.67 -17.28
CA GLN A 174 26.39 2.28 -16.23
C GLN A 174 25.80 2.57 -14.85
N LEU A 175 26.01 1.65 -13.90
CA LEU A 175 25.64 1.79 -12.51
C LEU A 175 26.74 2.53 -11.74
N TRP A 176 26.38 3.60 -11.05
CA TRP A 176 27.35 4.44 -10.30
C TRP A 176 27.45 4.06 -8.83
N GLN A 177 26.59 3.15 -8.37
CA GLN A 177 26.51 2.71 -6.98
C GLN A 177 26.48 1.18 -6.93
N SER A 178 26.96 0.62 -5.82
CA SER A 178 26.80 -0.81 -5.53
C SER A 178 25.63 -1.00 -4.57
N GLY A 179 24.87 -2.07 -4.77
CA GLY A 179 23.75 -2.42 -3.91
C GLY A 179 22.49 -2.73 -4.71
N ASP A 180 21.36 -2.59 -4.03
CA ASP A 180 20.04 -2.91 -4.56
C ASP A 180 19.52 -1.74 -5.41
N HIS A 181 19.50 -1.94 -6.72
CA HIS A 181 18.80 -1.05 -7.65
C HIS A 181 17.36 -1.51 -7.79
N VAL A 182 16.44 -0.57 -8.03
CA VAL A 182 15.01 -0.88 -8.13
C VAL A 182 14.51 -0.46 -9.50
N ILE A 183 13.96 -1.40 -10.26
CA ILE A 183 13.18 -1.12 -11.46
C ILE A 183 11.71 -1.14 -11.06
N GLU A 184 11.01 -0.03 -11.27
CA GLU A 184 9.58 0.05 -11.01
C GLU A 184 8.81 0.12 -12.33
N VAL A 185 7.99 -0.89 -12.59
CA VAL A 185 7.09 -0.96 -13.75
C VAL A 185 5.70 -0.52 -13.32
N ILE A 186 5.07 0.35 -14.10
CA ILE A 186 3.85 1.07 -13.73
C ILE A 186 2.81 0.94 -14.84
N ASN A 187 1.63 0.43 -14.51
CA ASN A 187 0.48 0.42 -15.39
C ASN A 187 -0.41 1.63 -15.13
N ARG A 188 -0.31 2.66 -15.97
CA ARG A 188 -1.16 3.85 -15.89
C ARG A 188 -2.38 3.79 -16.80
N THR A 189 -2.61 2.65 -17.43
CA THR A 189 -3.72 2.44 -18.33
C THR A 189 -4.98 2.10 -17.55
N GLY A 190 -6.14 2.14 -18.22
CA GLY A 190 -7.43 1.77 -17.62
C GLY A 190 -7.73 0.27 -17.64
N SER A 191 -6.78 -0.57 -18.04
CA SER A 191 -6.96 -2.02 -18.21
C SER A 191 -5.79 -2.79 -17.61
N GLU A 192 -6.02 -4.05 -17.24
CA GLU A 192 -4.96 -4.97 -16.85
C GLU A 192 -4.00 -5.20 -18.02
N GLN A 193 -2.69 -5.25 -17.74
CA GLN A 193 -1.64 -5.40 -18.74
C GLN A 193 -0.62 -6.46 -18.35
N SER A 194 -0.41 -7.43 -19.23
CA SER A 194 0.68 -8.39 -19.15
C SER A 194 1.93 -7.86 -19.84
N TYR A 195 3.09 -8.24 -19.32
CA TYR A 195 4.39 -7.82 -19.84
C TYR A 195 5.49 -8.82 -19.50
N ASN A 196 6.58 -8.75 -20.25
CA ASN A 196 7.86 -9.36 -19.92
C ASN A 196 8.89 -8.28 -19.57
N LEU A 197 9.56 -8.45 -18.44
CA LEU A 197 10.68 -7.63 -18.01
C LEU A 197 11.99 -8.38 -18.29
N ILE A 198 12.83 -7.81 -19.14
CA ILE A 198 14.14 -8.35 -19.48
C ILE A 198 15.20 -7.52 -18.76
N ILE A 199 16.08 -8.17 -18.02
CA ILE A 199 17.14 -7.53 -17.23
C ILE A 199 18.48 -8.19 -17.56
N GLY A 200 19.53 -7.38 -17.73
CA GLY A 200 20.91 -7.84 -17.82
C GLY A 200 21.88 -6.95 -17.06
N ILE A 201 22.97 -7.53 -16.54
CA ILE A 201 24.07 -6.86 -15.85
C ILE A 201 25.39 -7.34 -16.46
N GLU A 202 26.17 -6.43 -17.04
CA GLU A 202 27.49 -6.71 -17.63
C GLU A 202 28.64 -6.11 -16.81
#